data_AF-A0A2M6YU51-F1
#
_entry.id   AF-A0A2M6YU51-F1
#
_cell.length_a   1.000
_cell.length_b   1.000
_cell.length_c   1.000
_cell.angle_alpha   90.00
_cell.angle_beta   90.00
_cell.angle_gamma   90.00
#
_symmetry.space_group_name_H-M   'P 1'
#
loop_
_entity.id
_entity.type
_entity.pdbx_description
1 polymer ?
#
loop_
_entity_poly.entity_id
_entity_poly.type
_entity_poly.pdbx_seq_one_letter_code
_entity_poly.pdbx_strand_id
1 'polypeptide(L)'
;MKKWQRYWLYFVITIFTLHFVRDIFQELGIRNFLSTFFESSGPPKVSLFLYYTLYNTVFMAIIEVAFSIICLRRNKFGVLGKATIIMTISFFILWLIYYFLL
;
A
#
# COMPACT_ATOMS: atom_id res chain seq x y z
N MET A 1 10.09 11.14 -18.70
CA MET A 1 9.34 9.97 -18.20
C MET A 1 8.34 9.51 -19.26
N LYS A 2 8.18 8.20 -19.48
CA LYS A 2 7.19 7.66 -20.44
C LYS A 2 5.77 7.87 -19.91
N LYS A 3 4.76 7.94 -20.79
CA LYS A 3 3.35 8.15 -20.37
C LYS A 3 2.87 7.09 -19.36
N TRP A 4 3.15 5.81 -19.62
CA TRP A 4 2.77 4.72 -18.71
C TRP A 4 3.42 4.83 -17.32
N GLN A 5 4.67 5.30 -17.24
CA GLN A 5 5.37 5.52 -15.97
C GLN A 5 4.68 6.62 -15.16
N ARG A 6 4.22 7.68 -15.83
CA ARG A 6 3.47 8.75 -15.17
C ARG A 6 2.13 8.24 -14.65
N TYR A 7 1.38 7.48 -15.44
CA TYR A 7 0.14 6.85 -14.99
C TYR A 7 0.36 5.88 -13.84
N TRP A 8 1.44 5.09 -13.87
CA TRP A 8 1.85 4.22 -12.78
C TRP A 8 2.02 4.99 -11.46
N LEU A 9 2.78 6.10 -11.47
CA LEU A 9 2.99 6.89 -10.24
C LEU A 9 1.69 7.49 -9.70
N TYR A 10 0.79 7.95 -10.57
CA TYR A 10 -0.53 8.42 -10.13
C TYR A 10 -1.39 7.29 -9.57
N PHE A 11 -1.32 6.10 -10.18
CA PHE A 11 -1.99 4.90 -9.68
C PHE A 11 -1.47 4.53 -8.28
N VAL A 12 -0.15 4.46 -8.09
CA VAL A 12 0.47 4.20 -6.78
C VAL A 12 0.02 5.22 -5.74
N ILE A 13 0.07 6.52 -6.05
CA ILE A 13 -0.39 7.56 -5.12
C ILE A 13 -1.86 7.33 -4.72
N THR A 14 -2.72 7.07 -5.70
CA THR A 14 -4.16 6.90 -5.45
C THR A 14 -4.44 5.67 -4.58
N ILE A 15 -3.87 4.51 -4.94
CA ILE A 15 -4.11 3.25 -4.22
C ILE A 15 -3.56 3.31 -2.80
N PHE A 16 -2.33 3.80 -2.60
CA PHE A 16 -1.75 3.85 -1.26
C PHE A 16 -2.38 4.94 -0.39
N THR A 17 -2.89 6.02 -0.97
CA THR A 17 -3.71 7.00 -0.22
C THR A 17 -5.04 6.37 0.21
N LEU A 18 -5.73 5.65 -0.67
CA LEU A 18 -6.96 4.93 -0.31
C LEU A 18 -6.72 3.86 0.76
N HIS A 19 -5.61 3.14 0.67
CA HIS A 19 -5.17 2.17 1.67
C HIS A 19 -4.96 2.84 3.04
N PHE A 20 -4.25 3.97 3.06
CA PHE A 20 -4.00 4.72 4.28
C PHE A 20 -5.30 5.28 4.91
N VAL A 21 -6.21 5.81 4.08
CA VAL A 21 -7.52 6.29 4.56
C VAL A 21 -8.36 5.13 5.11
N ARG A 22 -8.33 3.97 4.46
CA ARG A 22 -8.99 2.76 4.96
C ARG A 22 -8.47 2.39 6.35
N ASP A 23 -7.16 2.34 6.53
CA ASP A 23 -6.54 1.94 7.80
C ASP A 23 -6.93 2.91 8.93
N ILE A 24 -6.91 4.23 8.67
CA ILE A 24 -7.40 5.24 9.62
C ILE A 24 -8.87 5.02 9.97
N PHE A 25 -9.73 4.74 8.98
CA PHE A 25 -11.15 4.50 9.25
C PHE A 25 -11.36 3.26 10.12
N GLN A 26 -10.60 2.19 9.90
CA GLN A 26 -10.65 0.98 10.72
C GLN A 26 -10.18 1.28 12.16
N GLU A 27 -9.10 2.03 12.34
CA GLU A 27 -8.61 2.44 13.67
C GLU A 27 -9.61 3.33 14.43
N LEU A 28 -10.30 4.23 13.73
CA LEU A 28 -11.34 5.09 14.31
C LEU A 28 -12.69 4.38 14.52
N GLY A 29 -12.82 3.11 14.12
CA GLY A 29 -14.08 2.37 14.19
C GLY A 29 -15.16 2.86 13.21
N ILE A 30 -14.79 3.63 12.18
CA ILE A 30 -15.70 4.10 11.13
C ILE A 30 -16.00 2.93 10.20
N ARG A 31 -17.26 2.49 10.13
CA ARG A 31 -17.70 1.36 9.29
C ARG A 31 -18.43 1.83 8.03
N ASN A 32 -17.75 1.77 6.90
CA ASN A 32 -18.28 2.05 5.57
C ASN A 32 -17.69 1.06 4.55
N PHE A 33 -18.14 1.10 3.29
CA PHE A 33 -17.66 0.17 2.25
C PHE A 33 -16.13 0.11 2.16
N LEU A 34 -15.44 1.26 2.24
CA LEU A 34 -13.98 1.30 2.15
C LEU A 34 -13.32 0.57 3.32
N SER A 35 -13.80 0.79 4.55
CA SER A 35 -13.23 0.20 5.76
C SER A 35 -13.68 -1.23 6.04
N THR A 36 -14.82 -1.68 5.52
CA THR A 36 -15.38 -3.03 5.82
C THR A 36 -15.11 -4.06 4.72
N PHE A 37 -14.94 -3.67 3.45
CA PHE A 37 -14.83 -4.61 2.33
C PHE A 37 -13.56 -5.49 2.40
N PHE A 38 -12.49 -4.96 3.00
CA PHE A 38 -11.25 -5.66 3.29
C PHE A 38 -10.89 -5.52 4.79
N GLU A 39 -11.87 -5.78 5.66
CA GLU A 39 -11.64 -5.96 7.11
C GLU A 39 -11.47 -7.45 7.39
N SER A 40 -10.35 -7.84 7.99
CA SER A 40 -10.18 -9.22 8.49
C SER A 40 -10.95 -9.35 9.80
N SER A 41 -12.02 -10.13 9.80
CA SER A 41 -12.91 -10.31 10.96
C SER A 41 -12.44 -11.39 11.94
N GLY A 42 -11.18 -11.85 11.85
CA GLY A 42 -10.64 -12.94 12.65
C GLY A 42 -9.33 -12.59 13.35
N PRO A 43 -8.95 -13.32 14.41
CA PRO A 43 -7.63 -13.17 15.02
C PRO A 43 -6.54 -13.44 13.97
N PRO A 44 -5.39 -12.74 14.04
CA PRO A 44 -4.32 -12.93 13.07
C PRO A 44 -3.89 -14.39 13.06
N LYS A 45 -3.93 -15.04 11.89
CA LYS A 45 -3.55 -16.45 11.73
C LYS A 45 -2.03 -16.67 11.69
N VAL A 46 -1.26 -15.61 11.93
CA VAL A 46 0.21 -15.58 12.03
C VAL A 46 0.65 -15.00 13.36
N SER A 47 1.90 -15.28 13.74
CA SER A 47 2.48 -14.71 14.98
C SER A 47 2.38 -13.18 14.99
N LEU A 48 2.08 -12.61 16.16
CA LEU A 48 1.99 -11.16 16.36
C LEU A 48 3.24 -10.41 15.87
N PHE A 49 4.43 -11.02 16.03
CA PHE A 49 5.67 -10.45 15.51
C PHE A 49 5.63 -10.30 13.98
N LEU A 50 5.32 -11.39 13.25
CA LEU A 50 5.19 -11.35 11.80
C LEU A 50 4.06 -10.42 11.36
N TYR A 51 2.93 -10.43 12.08
CA TYR A 51 1.83 -9.50 11.85
C TYR A 51 2.36 -8.07 11.88
N TYR A 52 2.92 -7.58 12.98
CA TYR A 52 3.40 -6.20 13.10
C TYR A 52 4.62 -5.85 12.23
N THR A 53 5.52 -6.80 11.93
CA THR A 53 6.65 -6.51 11.01
C THR A 53 6.22 -6.45 9.55
N LEU A 54 5.24 -7.27 9.15
CA LEU A 54 4.67 -7.25 7.80
C LEU A 54 3.62 -6.15 7.65
N TYR A 55 2.96 -5.74 8.74
CA TYR A 55 1.86 -4.75 8.76
C TYR A 55 2.24 -3.32 9.06
N ASN A 56 3.50 -2.91 8.90
CA ASN A 56 3.78 -1.47 8.80
C ASN A 56 3.39 -0.92 7.42
N THR A 57 2.20 -1.31 6.94
CA THR A 57 1.58 -0.92 5.67
C THR A 57 1.41 0.58 5.59
N VAL A 58 1.14 1.23 6.73
CA VAL A 58 1.09 2.69 6.86
C VAL A 58 2.43 3.34 6.51
N PHE A 59 3.52 2.92 7.15
CA PHE A 59 4.84 3.48 6.88
C PHE A 59 5.24 3.28 5.41
N MET A 60 4.94 2.11 4.87
CA MET A 60 5.30 1.76 3.50
C MET A 60 4.43 2.48 2.47
N ALA A 61 3.15 2.73 2.77
CA ALA A 61 2.27 3.58 1.98
C ALA A 61 2.81 5.02 1.89
N ILE A 62 3.30 5.57 3.00
CA ILE A 62 3.92 6.89 3.04
C ILE A 62 5.18 6.93 2.15
N ILE A 63 6.05 5.91 2.23
CA ILE A 63 7.24 5.81 1.36
C ILE A 63 6.85 5.76 -0.12
N GLU A 64 5.89 4.93 -0.49
CA GLU A 64 5.42 4.78 -1.87
C GLU A 64 4.87 6.08 -2.45
N VAL A 65 4.03 6.78 -1.68
CA VAL A 65 3.49 8.09 -2.05
C VAL A 65 4.61 9.12 -2.17
N ALA A 66 5.55 9.16 -1.22
CA ALA A 66 6.67 10.10 -1.24
C ALA A 66 7.59 9.86 -2.46
N PHE A 67 7.98 8.61 -2.74
CA PHE A 67 8.79 8.26 -3.90
C PHE A 67 8.08 8.62 -5.20
N SER A 68 6.77 8.39 -5.27
CA SER A 68 5.96 8.73 -6.43
C SER A 68 5.90 10.24 -6.68
N ILE A 69 5.69 11.03 -5.63
CA ILE A 69 5.72 12.50 -5.71
C ILE A 69 7.10 12.99 -6.15
N ILE A 70 8.20 12.43 -5.61
CA ILE A 70 9.56 12.80 -5.99
C ILE A 70 9.81 12.51 -7.47
N CYS A 71 9.38 11.35 -7.97
CA CYS A 71 9.54 10.98 -9.38
C CYS A 71 8.75 11.90 -10.32
N LEU A 72 7.50 12.24 -9.94
CA LEU A 72 6.66 13.18 -10.68
C LEU A 72 7.28 14.58 -10.69
N ARG A 73 7.71 15.09 -9.53
CA ARG A 73 8.31 16.44 -9.38
C ARG A 73 9.61 16.57 -10.16
N ARG A 74 10.44 15.52 -10.19
CA ARG A 74 11.71 15.50 -10.95
C ARG A 74 11.51 15.15 -12.43
N ASN A 75 10.29 14.77 -12.84
CA ASN A 75 9.95 14.24 -14.16
C ASN A 75 10.87 13.08 -14.62
N LYS A 76 11.41 12.32 -13.66
CA LYS A 76 12.39 11.23 -13.85
C LYS A 76 11.94 10.02 -13.04
N PHE A 77 11.85 8.87 -13.71
CA PHE A 77 11.46 7.61 -13.08
C PHE A 77 12.64 6.99 -12.31
N GLY A 78 13.79 6.79 -12.97
CA GLY A 78 15.04 6.39 -12.32
C GLY A 78 14.93 5.11 -11.47
N VAL A 79 15.76 5.01 -10.43
CA VAL A 79 15.75 3.89 -9.47
C VAL A 79 14.54 3.98 -8.53
N LEU A 80 14.16 5.19 -8.11
CA LEU A 80 13.01 5.39 -7.21
C LEU A 80 11.70 4.88 -7.82
N GLY A 81 11.42 5.20 -9.08
CA GLY A 81 10.23 4.69 -9.75
C GLY A 81 10.26 3.17 -9.92
N LYS A 82 11.42 2.57 -10.19
CA LYS A 82 11.54 1.09 -10.21
C LYS A 82 11.28 0.49 -8.83
N ALA A 83 11.74 1.15 -7.77
CA ALA A 83 11.46 0.74 -6.39
C ALA A 83 9.95 0.73 -6.11
N THR A 84 9.20 1.74 -6.57
CA THR A 84 7.72 1.74 -6.43
C THR A 84 7.06 0.52 -7.07
N ILE A 85 7.56 0.06 -8.23
CA ILE A 85 7.02 -1.15 -8.87
C ILE A 85 7.28 -2.39 -8.00
N ILE A 86 8.54 -2.57 -7.58
CA ILE A 86 8.96 -3.74 -6.81
C ILE A 86 8.21 -3.78 -5.48
N MET A 87 8.18 -2.67 -4.75
CA MET A 87 7.49 -2.55 -3.48
C MET A 87 5.99 -2.83 -3.64
N THR A 88 5.31 -2.18 -4.58
CA THR A 88 3.87 -2.41 -4.82
C THR A 88 3.57 -3.89 -5.14
N ILE A 89 4.38 -4.55 -5.97
CA ILE A 89 4.21 -5.98 -6.29
C ILE A 89 4.43 -6.84 -5.03
N SER A 90 5.50 -6.59 -4.28
CA SER A 90 5.76 -7.32 -3.03
C SER A 90 4.62 -7.15 -2.03
N PHE A 91 4.05 -5.94 -1.91
CA PHE A 91 2.88 -5.67 -1.08
C PHE A 91 1.65 -6.45 -1.54
N PHE A 92 1.39 -6.42 -2.84
CA PHE A 92 0.25 -7.13 -3.39
C PHE A 92 0.35 -8.65 -3.14
N ILE A 93 1.54 -9.23 -3.30
CA ILE A 93 1.80 -10.64 -2.99
C ILE A 93 1.58 -10.93 -1.50
N LEU A 94 2.15 -10.12 -0.61
CA LEU A 94 1.99 -10.30 0.84
C LEU A 94 0.51 -10.16 1.26
N TRP A 95 -0.20 -9.19 0.68
CA TRP A 95 -1.62 -8.99 0.91
C TRP A 95 -2.46 -10.19 0.46
N LEU A 96 -2.17 -10.76 -0.72
CA LEU A 96 -2.83 -11.98 -1.19
C LEU A 96 -2.55 -13.18 -0.28
N ILE A 97 -1.30 -13.38 0.16
CA ILE A 97 -0.95 -14.46 1.08
C ILE A 97 -1.74 -14.31 2.38
N TYR A 98 -1.80 -13.11 2.94
CA TYR A 98 -2.56 -12.84 4.16
C TYR A 98 -4.05 -13.14 3.98
N TYR A 99 -4.67 -12.67 2.90
CA TYR A 99 -6.12 -12.82 2.73
C TYR A 99 -6.57 -14.23 2.34
N PHE A 100 -5.78 -14.94 1.52
CA PHE A 100 -6.22 -16.21 0.92
C PHE A 100 -5.59 -17.45 1.54
N LEU A 101 -4.37 -17.35 2.09
CA LEU A 101 -3.66 -18.50 2.65
C LEU A 101 -3.62 -18.52 4.17
N LEU A 102 -3.67 -17.34 4.79
CA LEU A 102 -3.66 -17.17 6.24
C LEU A 102 -5.08 -16.92 6.71
#